data_AF-A0A2G9SCW3-F1
#
_entry.id   AF-A0A2G9SCW3-F1
#
_cell.length_a   1.000
_cell.length_b   1.000
_cell.length_c   1.000
_cell.angle_alpha   90.00
_cell.angle_beta   90.00
_cell.angle_gamma   90.00
#
_symmetry.space_group_name_H-M   'P 1'
#
loop_
_entity.id
_entity.type
_entity.pdbx_description
1 polymer ?
#
loop_
_entity_poly.entity_id
_entity_poly.type
_entity_poly.pdbx_seq_one_letter_code
_entity_poly.pdbx_strand_id
1 'polypeptide(L)'
;SAVDWEFFTVGEDYFLVVANSYDGNSFSVNSVIYRWQGYEGFVAVHYLPTYGCRDWEAFKTSNGSYIMYSSAKEPTSRVLKLKTL
;
A
#
# COMPACT_ATOMS: atom_id res chain seq x y z
N SER A 1 -3.55 -5.37 -13.28
CA SER A 1 -3.78 -6.45 -12.31
C SER A 1 -3.54 -5.90 -10.92
N ALA A 2 -4.56 -6.02 -10.08
CA ALA A 2 -4.40 -6.01 -8.63
C ALA A 2 -4.08 -7.46 -8.24
N VAL A 3 -3.02 -7.66 -7.47
CA VAL A 3 -2.52 -9.01 -7.16
C VAL A 3 -2.58 -9.35 -5.68
N ASP A 4 -2.67 -8.34 -4.82
CA ASP A 4 -2.81 -8.50 -3.39
C ASP A 4 -3.37 -7.21 -2.74
N TRP A 5 -3.91 -7.34 -1.52
CA TRP A 5 -4.42 -6.24 -0.71
C TRP A 5 -4.00 -6.41 0.74
N GLU A 6 -3.49 -5.33 1.34
CA GLU A 6 -3.10 -5.33 2.75
C GLU A 6 -3.91 -4.33 3.57
N PHE A 7 -4.35 -4.77 4.74
CA PHE A 7 -5.10 -3.96 5.70
C PHE A 7 -4.19 -3.42 6.80
N PHE A 8 -4.35 -2.14 7.13
CA PHE A 8 -3.62 -1.55 8.25
C PHE A 8 -4.40 -0.42 8.93
N THR A 9 -3.96 -0.04 10.12
CA THR A 9 -4.57 1.03 10.91
C THR A 9 -3.57 2.10 11.29
N VAL A 10 -4.05 3.34 11.33
CA VAL A 10 -3.31 4.51 11.79
C VAL A 10 -4.18 5.24 12.81
N GLY A 11 -3.88 5.08 14.10
CA GLY A 11 -4.80 5.51 15.16
C GLY A 11 -6.12 4.74 15.06
N GLU A 12 -7.24 5.48 15.01
CA GLU A 12 -8.58 4.93 14.86
C GLU A 12 -9.02 4.77 13.39
N ASP A 13 -8.19 5.23 12.45
CA ASP A 13 -8.47 5.14 11.03
C ASP A 13 -8.08 3.79 10.43
N TYR A 14 -8.91 3.29 9.51
CA TYR A 14 -8.74 2.01 8.82
C TYR A 14 -8.38 2.22 7.36
N PHE A 15 -7.40 1.47 6.87
CA PHE A 15 -6.87 1.60 5.51
C PHE A 15 -6.71 0.25 4.82
N LEU A 16 -6.77 0.30 3.50
CA LEU A 16 -6.36 -0.78 2.61
C LEU A 16 -5.32 -0.25 1.64
N VAL A 17 -4.29 -1.03 1.31
CA VAL A 17 -3.40 -0.75 0.18
C VAL A 17 -3.47 -1.89 -0.82
N VAL A 18 -3.59 -1.57 -2.11
CA VAL A 18 -3.59 -2.56 -3.19
C VAL A 18 -2.22 -2.68 -3.84
N ALA A 19 -1.72 -3.90 -4.00
CA ALA A 19 -0.58 -4.22 -4.85
C ALA A 19 -1.03 -4.24 -6.32
N ASN A 20 -0.85 -3.11 -7.02
CA ASN A 20 -1.01 -3.10 -8.47
C ASN A 20 0.31 -3.49 -9.12
N SER A 21 0.27 -4.48 -10.02
CA SER A 21 1.49 -5.05 -10.60
C SER A 21 1.70 -4.65 -12.06
N TYR A 22 0.67 -4.71 -12.90
CA TYR A 22 0.78 -4.51 -14.34
C TYR A 22 -0.51 -3.96 -14.92
N ASP A 23 -0.50 -2.88 -15.70
CA ASP A 23 -1.73 -2.26 -16.25
C ASP A 23 -2.15 -2.81 -17.63
N GLY A 24 -1.42 -3.77 -18.17
CA GLY A 24 -1.60 -4.26 -19.54
C GLY A 24 -0.49 -3.80 -20.49
N ASN A 25 0.27 -2.77 -20.11
CA ASN A 25 1.35 -2.19 -20.90
C ASN A 25 2.67 -2.04 -20.11
N SER A 26 2.60 -1.70 -18.82
CA SER A 26 3.74 -1.35 -17.98
C SER A 26 3.64 -1.95 -16.58
N PHE A 27 4.80 -2.22 -15.97
CA PHE A 27 4.92 -2.55 -14.55
C PHE A 27 5.08 -1.30 -13.67
N SER A 28 5.31 -0.12 -14.26
CA SER A 28 5.34 1.15 -13.51
C SER A 28 3.92 1.64 -13.30
N VAL A 29 3.33 1.21 -12.19
CA VAL A 29 1.92 1.45 -11.84
C VAL A 29 1.83 1.90 -10.39
N ASN A 30 0.83 2.70 -10.06
CA ASN A 30 0.63 3.09 -8.67
C ASN A 30 -0.05 1.97 -7.88
N SER A 31 0.50 1.64 -6.72
CA SER A 31 -0.30 1.11 -5.61
C SER A 31 -1.18 2.21 -5.04
N VAL A 32 -2.38 1.87 -4.60
CA VAL A 32 -3.36 2.86 -4.12
C VAL A 32 -3.71 2.54 -2.67
N ILE A 33 -3.66 3.55 -1.81
CA ILE A 33 -4.15 3.47 -0.43
C ILE A 33 -5.57 4.02 -0.41
N TYR A 34 -6.47 3.26 0.21
CA TYR A 34 -7.84 3.63 0.48
C TYR A 34 -8.03 3.82 1.99
N ARG A 35 -8.84 4.81 2.38
CA ARG A 35 -9.26 5.05 3.77
C ARG A 35 -10.74 4.73 3.91
N TRP A 36 -11.12 4.11 5.02
CA TRP A 36 -12.51 3.89 5.38
C TRP A 36 -13.20 5.22 5.73
N GLN A 37 -14.34 5.50 5.10
CA GLN A 37 -15.15 6.72 5.28
C GLN A 37 -16.58 6.40 5.74
N GLY A 38 -16.79 5.25 6.38
CA GLY A 38 -18.12 4.84 6.86
C GLY A 38 -19.05 4.48 5.70
N TYR A 39 -20.07 5.30 5.47
CA TYR A 39 -21.09 5.03 4.45
C TYR A 39 -20.53 4.93 3.02
N GLU A 40 -19.55 5.78 2.68
CA GLU A 40 -18.89 5.76 1.36
C GLU A 40 -17.97 4.55 1.17
N GLY A 41 -17.71 3.77 2.22
CA GLY A 41 -16.79 2.65 2.18
C GLY A 41 -15.33 3.08 2.11
N PHE A 42 -14.51 2.32 1.41
CA PHE A 42 -13.09 2.62 1.19
C PHE A 42 -12.92 3.58 0.01
N VAL A 43 -12.37 4.77 0.28
CA VAL A 43 -12.12 5.82 -0.73
C VAL A 43 -10.62 5.99 -0.94
N ALA A 44 -10.18 6.09 -2.19
CA ALA A 44 -8.76 6.29 -2.52
C ALA A 44 -8.25 7.63 -1.97
N VAL A 45 -7.14 7.59 -1.21
CA VAL A 45 -6.55 8.77 -0.55
C VAL A 45 -5.08 9.00 -0.90
N HIS A 46 -4.33 7.96 -1.29
CA HIS A 46 -2.95 8.11 -1.75
C HIS A 46 -2.61 7.19 -2.92
N TYR A 47 -1.66 7.64 -3.72
CA TYR A 47 -1.09 6.91 -4.84
C TYR A 47 0.42 6.78 -4.61
N LEU A 48 0.90 5.54 -4.52
CA LEU A 48 2.29 5.21 -4.29
C LEU A 48 2.90 4.66 -5.58
N PRO A 49 3.88 5.36 -6.18
CA PRO A 49 4.59 4.83 -7.34
C PRO A 49 5.31 3.54 -6.97
N THR A 50 4.91 2.44 -7.59
CA THR A 50 5.55 1.13 -7.45
C THR A 50 5.93 0.59 -8.82
N TYR A 51 6.78 -0.44 -8.83
CA TYR A 51 7.17 -1.12 -10.05
C TYR A 51 6.95 -2.61 -9.87
N GLY A 52 5.95 -3.19 -10.54
CA GLY A 52 5.67 -4.62 -10.48
C GLY A 52 5.39 -5.14 -9.07
N CYS A 53 4.67 -4.34 -8.27
CA CYS A 53 4.33 -4.68 -6.88
C CYS A 53 3.65 -6.04 -6.81
N ARG A 54 4.01 -6.86 -5.81
CA ARG A 54 3.42 -8.19 -5.60
C ARG A 54 2.67 -8.31 -4.30
N ASP A 55 3.14 -7.60 -3.28
CA ASP A 55 2.66 -7.77 -1.92
C ASP A 55 2.90 -6.49 -1.13
N TRP A 56 2.03 -6.23 -0.16
CA TRP A 56 2.19 -5.21 0.85
C TRP A 56 2.08 -5.86 2.23
N GLU A 57 2.91 -5.41 3.17
CA GLU A 57 2.88 -5.91 4.54
C GLU A 57 2.93 -4.74 5.51
N ALA A 58 2.05 -4.76 6.52
CA ALA A 58 2.03 -3.78 7.59
C ALA A 58 2.64 -4.34 8.87
N PHE A 59 3.51 -3.56 9.51
CA PHE A 59 4.12 -3.97 10.77
C PHE A 59 4.38 -2.79 11.71
N LYS A 60 4.55 -3.11 13.00
CA LYS A 60 4.79 -2.13 14.06
C LYS A 60 6.06 -2.47 14.81
N THR A 61 6.77 -1.42 15.23
CA THR A 61 7.91 -1.51 16.15
C THR A 61 7.73 -0.49 17.26
N SER A 62 8.63 -0.48 18.26
CA SER A 62 8.68 0.59 19.25
C SER A 62 8.91 1.98 18.64
N ASN A 63 9.46 2.07 17.42
CA ASN A 63 9.78 3.31 16.74
C ASN A 63 8.66 3.82 15.82
N GLY A 64 7.57 3.07 15.66
CA GLY A 64 6.39 3.46 14.89
C GLY A 64 5.77 2.34 14.06
N SER A 65 4.82 2.72 13.22
CA SER A 65 4.14 1.85 12.26
C SER A 65 4.73 2.03 10.87
N TYR A 66 4.78 0.93 10.12
CA TYR A 66 5.40 0.86 8.81
C TYR A 66 4.55 0.03 7.87
N ILE A 67 4.67 0.30 6.58
CA ILE A 67 4.26 -0.61 5.51
C ILE A 67 5.48 -0.88 4.64
N MET A 68 5.55 -2.05 4.04
CA MET A 68 6.57 -2.38 3.05
C MET A 68 5.96 -3.09 1.86
N TYR A 69 6.58 -2.94 0.69
CA TYR A 69 6.15 -3.67 -0.49
C TYR A 69 7.27 -4.50 -1.08
N SER A 70 6.90 -5.60 -1.72
CA SER A 70 7.78 -6.43 -2.53
C SER A 70 7.52 -6.23 -4.03
N SER A 71 8.56 -6.40 -4.84
CA SER A 71 8.46 -6.36 -6.30
C SER A 71 9.07 -7.60 -6.92
N ALA A 72 8.43 -8.12 -7.97
CA ALA A 72 9.02 -9.16 -8.83
C ALA A 72 9.78 -8.59 -10.03
N LYS A 73 9.89 -7.26 -10.13
CA LYS A 73 10.43 -6.55 -11.31
C LYS A 73 11.58 -5.60 -10.99
N GLU A 74 11.86 -5.36 -9.72
CA GLU A 74 13.06 -4.67 -9.23
C GLU A 74 13.70 -5.47 -8.08
N PRO A 75 15.03 -5.39 -7.88
CA PRO A 75 15.73 -6.19 -6.88
C PRO A 75 15.56 -5.67 -5.44
N THR A 76 14.84 -4.57 -5.23
CA THR A 76 14.71 -3.91 -3.93
C THR A 76 13.25 -3.73 -3.53
N SER A 77 12.92 -4.20 -2.33
CA SER A 77 11.71 -3.81 -1.61
C SER A 77 11.90 -2.43 -0.95
N ARG A 78 10.80 -1.75 -0.63
CA ARG A 78 10.85 -0.48 0.14
C ARG A 78 10.03 -0.58 1.41
N VAL A 79 10.53 0.06 2.46
CA VAL A 79 9.85 0.24 3.75
C VAL A 79 9.49 1.72 3.91
N LEU A 80 8.24 1.99 4.22
CA LEU A 80 7.67 3.33 4.39
C LEU A 80 7.20 3.48 5.84
N LYS A 81 7.64 4.54 6.51
CA LYS A 81 7.15 4.89 7.85
C LYS A 81 5.83 5.65 7.72
N LEU A 82 4.81 5.19 8.43
CA LEU A 82 3.54 5.89 8.54
C LEU A 82 3.72 7.11 9.46
N LYS A 83 3.45 8.30 8.95
CA LYS A 83 3.47 9.53 9.74
C LYS A 83 2.07 9.84 10.23
N THR A 84 1.90 9.89 11.54
CA THR A 84 0.72 10.50 12.17
C THR A 84 1.03 11.95 12.49
N LEU A 85 0.00 12.79 12.45
CA LEU A 85 0.07 14.15 12.98
C LEU A 85 0.22 14.12 14.51
#